data_AF-A0A521ST98-F1
#
_entry.id   AF-A0A521ST98-F1
#
_cell.length_a   1.000
_cell.length_b   1.000
_cell.length_c   1.000
_cell.angle_alpha   90.00
_cell.angle_beta   90.00
_cell.angle_gamma   90.00
#
_symmetry.space_group_name_H-M   'P 1'
#
loop_
_entity.id
_entity.type
_entity.pdbx_description
1 polymer ?
#
loop_
_entity_poly.entity_id
_entity_poly.type
_entity_poly.pdbx_seq_one_letter_code
_entity_poly.pdbx_strand_id
1 'polypeptide(L)'
;MAEQTRPLSKAAEGLKAALSADSELAKRLEARGVHRTMLWRFCTGRRKPSVETAALLERETKGEAPASGWENPEAPASGWENPDAQENGNADGGAAA
;
A
#
# COMPACT_ATOMS: atom_id res chain seq x y z
N MET A 1 -21.44 -10.94 13.91
CA MET A 1 -21.12 -9.61 13.32
C MET A 1 -20.32 -9.89 12.06
N ALA A 2 -20.95 -9.83 10.89
CA ALA A 2 -20.24 -10.06 9.63
C ALA A 2 -19.40 -8.81 9.34
N GLU A 3 -18.11 -8.89 9.63
CA GLU A 3 -17.13 -7.91 9.17
C GLU A 3 -17.24 -7.89 7.64
N GLN A 4 -17.79 -6.81 7.10
CA GLN A 4 -17.87 -6.62 5.66
C GLN A 4 -16.45 -6.45 5.14
N THR A 5 -15.79 -7.57 4.86
CA THR A 5 -14.53 -7.63 4.14
C THR A 5 -14.82 -7.08 2.76
N ARG A 6 -14.52 -5.80 2.55
CA ARG A 6 -14.45 -5.21 1.21
C ARG A 6 -13.62 -6.17 0.35
N PRO A 7 -14.03 -6.49 -0.88
CA PRO A 7 -13.27 -7.38 -1.74
C PRO A 7 -11.88 -6.77 -1.91
N LEU A 8 -10.88 -7.40 -1.29
CA LEU A 8 -9.49 -7.03 -1.47
C LEU A 8 -9.12 -7.41 -2.89
N SER A 9 -8.38 -6.54 -3.58
CA SER A 9 -7.89 -6.89 -4.91
C SER A 9 -6.97 -8.09 -4.80
N LYS A 10 -6.92 -8.95 -5.83
CA LYS A 10 -6.12 -10.19 -5.84
C LYS A 10 -4.65 -9.95 -5.43
N ALA A 11 -4.11 -8.78 -5.75
CA ALA A 11 -2.76 -8.40 -5.33
C ALA A 11 -2.62 -8.06 -3.83
N ALA A 12 -3.64 -7.48 -3.20
CA ALA A 12 -3.64 -7.21 -1.77
C ALA A 12 -3.74 -8.51 -0.95
N GLU A 13 -4.54 -9.47 -1.43
CA GLU A 13 -4.61 -10.82 -0.84
C GLU A 13 -3.28 -11.56 -0.99
N GLY A 14 -2.69 -11.54 -2.18
CA GLY A 14 -1.39 -12.14 -2.44
C GLY A 14 -0.26 -11.50 -1.63
N LEU A 15 -0.28 -10.19 -1.45
CA LEU A 15 0.67 -9.50 -0.56
C LEU A 15 0.52 -9.96 0.89
N LYS A 16 -0.72 -10.11 1.37
CA LYS A 16 -1.00 -10.58 2.73
C LYS A 16 -0.52 -12.02 2.92
N ALA A 17 -0.74 -12.89 1.93
CA ALA A 17 -0.26 -14.27 1.93
C ALA A 17 1.27 -14.33 1.95
N ALA A 18 1.94 -13.58 1.08
CA ALA A 18 3.39 -13.52 1.01
C ALA A 18 4.02 -13.01 2.32
N LEU A 19 3.44 -11.97 2.93
CA LEU A 19 3.88 -11.46 4.24
C LEU A 19 3.66 -12.47 5.38
N SER A 20 2.63 -13.33 5.27
CA SER A 20 2.39 -14.39 6.25
C SER A 20 3.30 -15.59 6.04
N ALA A 21 3.71 -15.86 4.79
CA ALA A 21 4.60 -16.96 4.45
C ALA A 21 6.07 -16.62 4.72
N ASP A 22 6.45 -15.34 4.59
CA ASP A 22 7.83 -14.90 4.70
C ASP A 22 7.97 -13.71 5.67
N SER A 23 8.43 -14.01 6.88
CA SER A 23 8.63 -13.02 7.96
C SER A 23 9.74 -12.00 7.67
N GLU A 24 10.60 -12.25 6.69
CA GLU A 24 11.71 -11.38 6.28
C GLU A 24 11.31 -10.44 5.13
N LEU A 25 10.20 -10.73 4.44
CA LEU A 25 9.68 -9.96 3.32
C LEU A 25 9.34 -8.53 3.77
N ALA A 26 8.72 -8.39 4.94
CA ALA A 26 8.44 -7.07 5.52
C ALA A 26 9.73 -6.25 5.68
N LYS A 27 10.80 -6.85 6.22
CA LYS A 27 12.09 -6.17 6.40
C LYS A 27 12.74 -5.78 5.08
N ARG A 28 12.65 -6.65 4.06
CA ARG A 28 13.16 -6.38 2.71
C ARG A 28 12.42 -5.22 2.04
N LEU A 29 11.10 -5.16 2.22
CA LEU A 29 10.26 -4.06 1.73
C LEU A 29 10.54 -2.76 2.49
N GLU A 30 10.75 -2.83 3.81
CA GLU A 30 11.15 -1.69 4.64
C GLU A 30 12.52 -1.13 4.22
N ALA A 31 13.49 -1.99 3.92
CA ALA A 31 14.81 -1.58 3.40
C ALA A 31 14.74 -0.84 2.05
N ARG A 32 13.61 -0.94 1.35
CA ARG A 32 13.33 -0.24 0.09
C ARG A 32 12.32 0.91 0.25
N GLY A 33 12.02 1.30 1.49
CA GLY A 33 11.15 2.44 1.81
C GLY A 33 9.67 2.11 1.94
N VAL A 34 9.28 0.84 1.86
CA VAL A 34 7.88 0.42 2.05
C VAL A 34 7.65 0.04 3.52
N HIS A 35 7.27 1.04 4.31
CA HIS A 35 7.06 0.87 5.74
C HIS A 35 5.86 -0.04 6.08
N ARG A 36 5.91 -0.66 7.26
CA ARG A 36 4.82 -1.52 7.80
C ARG A 36 3.44 -0.87 7.74
N THR A 37 3.33 0.43 7.98
CA THR A 37 2.07 1.18 7.87
C THR A 37 1.56 1.24 6.43
N MET A 38 2.44 1.36 5.44
CA MET A 38 2.08 1.30 4.02
C MET A 38 1.62 -0.11 3.63
N LEU A 39 2.36 -1.14 4.05
CA LEU A 39 1.99 -2.54 3.81
C LEU A 39 0.59 -2.84 4.35
N TRP A 40 0.29 -2.39 5.57
CA TRP A 40 -1.06 -2.53 6.13
C TRP A 40 -2.12 -1.78 5.32
N ARG A 41 -1.84 -0.55 4.86
CA ARG A 41 -2.75 0.20 3.99
C ARG A 41 -3.00 -0.50 2.66
N PHE A 42 -1.99 -1.16 2.09
CA PHE A 42 -2.11 -1.94 0.86
C PHE A 42 -2.92 -3.22 1.09
N CYS A 43 -2.60 -4.00 2.13
CA CYS A 43 -3.32 -5.22 2.48
C CYS A 43 -4.78 -4.99 2.90
N THR A 44 -5.13 -3.79 3.34
CA THR A 44 -6.52 -3.41 3.72
C THR A 44 -7.27 -2.69 2.61
N GLY A 45 -6.64 -2.46 1.45
CA GLY A 45 -7.23 -1.70 0.36
C GLY A 45 -7.49 -0.23 0.70
N ARG A 46 -6.86 0.31 1.74
CA ARG A 46 -6.97 1.72 2.13
C ARG A 46 -6.11 2.65 1.27
N ARG A 47 -5.12 2.11 0.56
CA ARG A 47 -4.26 2.86 -0.37
C ARG A 47 -3.88 1.97 -1.55
N LYS A 48 -3.83 2.55 -2.75
CA LYS A 48 -3.22 1.91 -3.92
C LYS A 48 -1.70 2.18 -3.92
N PRO A 49 -0.84 1.17 -4.09
CA PRO A 49 0.58 1.40 -4.29
C PRO A 49 0.84 2.12 -5.63
N SER A 50 1.87 2.95 -5.68
CA SER A 50 2.35 3.53 -6.94
C SER A 50 2.81 2.42 -7.90
N VAL A 51 2.88 2.71 -9.20
CA VAL A 51 3.33 1.73 -10.22
C VAL A 51 4.69 1.13 -9.87
N GLU A 52 5.65 1.96 -9.43
CA GLU A 52 6.96 1.49 -8.98
C GLU A 52 6.87 0.59 -7.74
N THR A 53 6.05 0.97 -6.76
CA THR A 53 5.81 0.16 -5.55
C THR A 53 5.11 -1.14 -5.88
N ALA A 54 4.16 -1.16 -6.80
CA ALA A 54 3.46 -2.36 -7.25
C ALA A 54 4.42 -3.34 -7.95
N ALA A 55 5.29 -2.83 -8.82
CA ALA A 55 6.33 -3.64 -9.47
C ALA A 55 7.35 -4.17 -8.44
N LEU A 56 7.69 -3.36 -7.42
CA LEU A 56 8.54 -3.81 -6.31
C LEU A 56 7.88 -4.95 -5.52
N LEU A 57 6.61 -4.78 -5.15
CA LEU A 57 5.85 -5.79 -4.41
C LEU A 57 5.73 -7.09 -5.22
N GLU A 58 5.43 -7.01 -6.51
CA GLU A 58 5.39 -8.17 -7.40
C GLU A 58 6.73 -8.92 -7.42
N ARG A 59 7.84 -8.19 -7.57
CA ARG A 59 9.18 -8.77 -7.58
C ARG A 59 9.54 -9.44 -6.26
N GLU A 60 9.26 -8.80 -5.12
CA GLU A 60 9.59 -9.33 -3.79
C GLU A 60 8.66 -10.48 -3.36
N THR A 61 7.41 -10.45 -3.80
CA THR A 61 6.41 -11.52 -3.58
C THR A 61 6.46 -12.62 -4.65
N LYS A 62 7.43 -12.59 -5.57
CA LYS A 62 7.58 -13.56 -6.66
C LYS A 62 6.29 -13.75 -7.49
N GLY A 63 5.53 -12.67 -7.68
CA GLY A 63 4.28 -12.66 -8.44
C GLY A 63 3.02 -12.99 -7.64
N GLU A 64 3.09 -13.22 -6.32
CA GLU A 64 1.88 -13.40 -5.51
C GLU A 64 1.05 -12.10 -5.44
N ALA A 65 1.70 -10.92 -5.41
CA ALA A 65 1.05 -9.62 -5.49
C ALA A 65 1.27 -8.97 -6.87
N PRO A 66 0.56 -9.40 -7.94
CA PRO A 66 0.81 -8.92 -9.30
C PRO A 66 0.52 -7.42 -9.43
N ALA A 67 1.35 -6.71 -10.19
CA ALA A 67 1.22 -5.26 -10.36
C ALA A 67 -0.14 -4.87 -10.97
N SER A 68 -0.62 -5.66 -11.94
CA SER A 68 -1.94 -5.50 -12.57
C SER A 68 -3.11 -5.80 -11.63
N GLY A 69 -2.88 -6.54 -10.55
CA GLY A 69 -3.93 -6.89 -9.59
C GLY A 69 -4.25 -5.77 -8.59
N TRP A 70 -3.56 -4.62 -8.68
CA TRP A 70 -3.87 -3.38 -7.95
C TRP A 70 -4.81 -2.45 -8.72
N GLU A 71 -5.12 -2.77 -9.98
CA GLU A 71 -6.20 -2.12 -10.73
C GLU A 71 -7.52 -2.75 -10.31
N ASN A 72 -8.33 -1.97 -9.62
CA ASN A 72 -9.62 -2.42 -9.09
C ASN A 72 -10.60 -2.63 -10.27
N PRO A 73 -11.26 -3.79 -10.42
CA PRO A 73 -12.21 -4.01 -11.52
C PRO A 73 -13.42 -3.07 -11.50
N GLU A 74 -13.84 -2.53 -10.36
CA GLU A 74 -14.91 -1.53 -10.29
C GLU A 74 -14.68 -0.61 -9.09
N ALA A 75 -14.26 0.63 -9.34
CA ALA A 75 -14.46 1.72 -8.39
C ALA A 75 -15.53 2.64 -9.00
N PRO A 76 -16.66 2.92 -8.34
CA PRO A 76 -17.49 4.03 -8.76
C PRO A 76 -16.62 5.29 -8.74
N ALA A 77 -16.65 6.05 -9.83
CA ALA A 77 -15.92 7.29 -9.99
C ALA A 77 -16.45 8.35 -9.00
N SER A 78 -16.09 8.24 -7.72
CA SER A 78 -16.30 9.27 -6.70
C SER A 78 -15.56 8.88 -5.42
N GLY A 79 -14.58 9.71 -5.02
CA GLY A 79 -14.11 9.73 -3.63
C GLY A 79 -12.82 8.97 -3.31
N TRP A 80 -11.88 8.82 -4.25
CA TRP A 80 -10.48 8.60 -3.87
C TRP A 80 -9.87 9.92 -3.40
N GLU A 81 -10.36 10.44 -2.28
CA GLU A 81 -9.70 11.53 -1.60
C GLU A 81 -8.35 11.00 -1.11
N ASN A 82 -7.27 11.51 -1.71
CA ASN A 82 -5.91 11.24 -1.30
C ASN A 82 -5.68 11.82 0.10
N PRO A 83 -5.42 11.05 1.17
CA PRO A 83 -4.91 11.63 2.41
C PRO A 83 -3.38 11.79 2.39
N ASP A 84 -2.73 11.75 1.22
CA ASP A 84 -1.26 11.87 1.10
C ASP A 84 -0.80 13.25 0.60
N ALA A 85 -1.66 14.26 0.72
CA ALA A 85 -1.28 15.67 0.51
C ALA A 85 -0.68 16.33 1.76
N GLN A 86 -0.12 15.56 2.70
CA GLN A 86 0.47 16.13 3.93
C GLN A 86 1.76 15.41 4.36
N GLU A 87 2.76 15.42 3.48
CA GLU A 87 4.15 15.25 3.86
C GLU A 87 5.01 16.13 2.94
N ASN A 88 5.06 17.43 3.25
CA ASN A 88 6.21 18.32 3.00
C ASN A 88 5.83 19.73 3.49
N GLY A 89 5.89 19.90 4.81
CA GLY A 89 5.78 21.19 5.49
C GLY A 89 6.73 21.19 6.68
N ASN A 90 8.00 20.78 6.46
CA ASN A 90 9.03 21.02 7.46
C ASN A 90 9.33 22.52 7.48
N ALA A 91 9.28 23.07 8.69
CA ALA A 91 9.43 24.47 9.03
C ALA A 91 10.80 25.05 8.62
N ASP A 92 10.80 26.30 8.15
CA ASP A 92 11.80 27.30 8.52
C ASP A 92 11.30 28.72 8.18
N GLY A 93 11.42 29.65 9.12
CA GLY A 93 11.35 31.08 8.82
C GLY A 93 10.44 31.96 9.70
N GLY A 94 10.92 32.29 10.91
CA GLY A 94 11.03 33.70 11.27
C GLY A 94 9.92 34.37 12.10
N ALA A 95 10.22 34.46 13.40
CA ALA A 95 10.16 35.68 14.22
C ALA A 95 8.81 36.25 14.67
N ALA A 96 8.70 36.27 16.01
CA ALA A 96 7.91 37.16 16.81
C ALA A 96 8.10 38.65 16.44
N ALA A 97 6.99 39.38 16.38
CA ALA A 97 6.74 40.67 17.04
C ALA A 97 5.31 41.14 16.73
#